data_AF-A0A9D5ZJE9-F1
#
_entry.id   AF-A0A9D5ZJE9-F1
#
_cell.length_a   1.000
_cell.length_b   1.000
_cell.length_c   1.000
_cell.angle_alpha   90.00
_cell.angle_beta   90.00
_cell.angle_gamma   90.00
#
_symmetry.space_group_name_H-M   'P 1'
#
loop_
_entity.id
_entity.type
_entity.pdbx_description
1 polymer ?
#
loop_
_entity_poly.entity_id
_entity_poly.type
_entity_poly.pdbx_seq_one_letter_code
_entity_poly.pdbx_strand_id
1 'polypeptide(L)'
;MTWQQRNHAPLPGTYLCRLDELTGTLGREFIWGETTDKPFRLFLVPLAAGRARAYVNACPHFQVPLNPPRPDWPFLLRDEPETIRCSVHGARFRAEDGLCTWGDCHGESLLPVPVDVQDGQIFLATQA
;
A
#
# COMPACT_ATOMS: atom_id res chain seq x y z
N MET A 1 6.83 -15.13 -3.41
CA MET A 1 7.91 -14.14 -3.60
C MET A 1 7.77 -13.06 -2.56
N THR A 2 8.86 -12.63 -1.95
CA THR A 2 8.85 -11.47 -1.05
C THR A 2 8.80 -10.18 -1.85
N TRP A 3 8.41 -9.06 -1.23
CA TRP A 3 8.36 -7.77 -1.91
C TRP A 3 9.74 -7.32 -2.43
N GLN A 4 10.82 -7.67 -1.71
CA GLN A 4 12.21 -7.33 -2.04
C GLN A 4 12.71 -7.99 -3.33
N GLN A 5 12.09 -9.10 -3.74
CA GLN A 5 12.46 -9.82 -4.96
C GLN A 5 11.83 -9.21 -6.22
N ARG A 6 10.98 -8.19 -6.08
CA ARG A 6 10.35 -7.51 -7.22
C ARG A 6 11.31 -6.51 -7.86
N ASN A 7 11.19 -6.32 -9.17
CA ASN A 7 11.97 -5.33 -9.91
C ASN A 7 11.88 -3.95 -9.26
N HIS A 8 13.00 -3.25 -9.16
CA HIS A 8 13.09 -1.89 -8.60
C HIS A 8 12.60 -1.75 -7.16
N ALA A 9 12.46 -2.85 -6.41
CA ALA A 9 12.12 -2.78 -5.00
C ALA A 9 13.18 -1.93 -4.26
N PRO A 10 12.77 -0.87 -3.55
CA PRO A 10 13.68 -0.06 -2.73
C PRO A 10 14.28 -0.87 -1.59
N LEU A 11 15.40 -0.41 -1.04
CA LEU A 11 16.04 -1.09 0.08
C LEU A 11 15.28 -0.82 1.38
N PRO A 12 15.28 -1.77 2.35
CA PRO A 12 14.93 -1.46 3.72
C PRO A 12 15.73 -0.25 4.25
N GLY A 13 15.11 0.57 5.08
CA GLY A 13 15.64 1.87 5.54
C GLY A 13 15.34 3.04 4.59
N THR A 14 14.72 2.79 3.42
CA THR A 14 14.29 3.88 2.53
C THR A 14 13.22 4.73 3.22
N TYR A 15 13.46 6.04 3.30
CA TYR A 15 12.48 7.01 3.77
C TYR A 15 11.33 7.14 2.77
N LEU A 16 10.10 7.16 3.29
CA LEU A 16 8.88 7.32 2.49
C LEU A 16 8.31 8.73 2.64
N CYS A 17 7.82 9.05 3.84
CA CYS A 17 7.21 10.34 4.16
C CYS A 17 7.11 10.54 5.67
N ARG A 18 6.65 11.71 6.09
CA ARG A 18 6.22 11.92 7.48
C ARG A 18 4.84 11.31 7.72
N LEU A 19 4.56 10.94 8.96
CA LEU A 19 3.26 10.41 9.37
C LEU A 19 2.15 11.47 9.28
N ASP A 20 2.45 12.73 9.61
CA ASP A 20 1.50 13.84 9.50
C ASP A 20 1.08 14.10 8.04
N GLU A 21 1.99 13.98 7.08
CA GLU A 21 1.71 14.01 5.64
C GLU A 21 0.76 12.88 5.20
N LEU A 22 0.81 11.72 5.84
CA LEU A 22 -0.02 10.56 5.50
C LEU A 22 -1.41 10.63 6.16
N THR A 23 -1.47 10.99 7.45
CA THR A 23 -2.72 11.01 8.23
C THR A 23 -3.79 11.98 7.69
N GLY A 24 -3.39 13.00 6.93
CA GLY A 24 -4.32 13.88 6.20
C GLY A 24 -4.89 13.29 4.89
N THR A 25 -4.53 12.06 4.53
CA THR A 25 -4.87 11.43 3.25
C THR A 25 -5.66 10.13 3.44
N LEU A 26 -6.15 9.57 2.32
CA LEU A 26 -6.76 8.23 2.28
C LEU A 26 -5.79 7.19 1.71
N GLY A 27 -4.49 7.44 1.91
CA GLY A 27 -3.39 6.67 1.39
C GLY A 27 -2.63 7.40 0.28
N ARG A 28 -1.42 6.88 -0.02
CA ARG A 28 -0.46 7.50 -0.95
C ARG A 28 0.34 6.43 -1.68
N GLU A 29 0.48 6.57 -3.00
CA GLU A 29 1.33 5.70 -3.82
C GLU A 29 2.78 6.20 -3.86
N PHE A 30 3.73 5.27 -3.92
CA PHE A 30 5.14 5.48 -4.20
C PHE A 30 5.57 4.53 -5.33
N ILE A 31 6.37 5.04 -6.25
CA ILE A 31 6.79 4.31 -7.45
C ILE A 31 8.30 4.42 -7.61
N TRP A 32 8.95 3.29 -7.90
CA TRP A 32 10.37 3.22 -8.25
C TRP A 32 10.53 2.59 -9.64
N GLY A 33 11.46 3.14 -10.42
CA GLY A 33 11.68 2.68 -11.80
C GLY A 33 10.55 3.07 -12.76
N GLU A 34 9.94 4.26 -12.59
CA GLU A 34 8.81 4.73 -13.41
C GLU A 34 9.06 4.71 -14.93
N THR A 35 10.31 4.86 -15.35
CA THR A 35 10.70 4.83 -16.77
C THR A 35 10.89 3.43 -17.33
N THR A 36 10.59 2.38 -16.55
CA THR A 36 10.76 0.97 -16.93
C THR A 36 9.42 0.31 -17.26
N ASP A 37 9.46 -0.87 -17.88
CA ASP A 37 8.26 -1.65 -18.19
C ASP A 37 7.60 -2.27 -16.95
N LYS A 38 8.35 -2.41 -15.84
CA LYS A 38 7.91 -3.09 -14.62
C LYS A 38 8.30 -2.31 -13.36
N PRO A 39 7.71 -1.12 -13.11
CA PRO A 39 8.00 -0.34 -11.92
C PRO A 39 7.58 -1.08 -10.64
N PHE A 40 8.29 -0.82 -9.55
CA PHE A 40 7.81 -1.20 -8.23
C PHE A 40 6.80 -0.16 -7.76
N ARG A 41 5.61 -0.62 -7.36
CA ARG A 41 4.57 0.24 -6.81
C ARG A 41 4.20 -0.24 -5.43
N LEU A 42 4.15 0.69 -4.49
CA LEU A 42 3.63 0.45 -3.15
C LEU A 42 2.69 1.59 -2.78
N PHE A 43 1.71 1.30 -1.94
CA PHE A 43 0.91 2.33 -1.33
C PHE A 43 0.93 2.22 0.19
N LEU A 44 0.84 3.37 0.85
CA LEU A 44 0.71 3.51 2.29
C LEU A 44 -0.72 3.88 2.65
N VAL A 45 -1.19 3.40 3.78
CA VAL A 45 -2.44 3.83 4.41
C VAL A 45 -2.19 4.19 5.88
N PRO A 46 -2.75 5.31 6.37
CA PRO A 46 -2.74 5.60 7.80
C PRO A 46 -3.66 4.64 8.54
N LEU A 47 -3.29 4.30 9.77
CA LEU A 47 -4.13 3.58 10.73
C LEU A 47 -4.34 4.44 11.98
N ALA A 48 -5.25 4.00 12.85
CA ALA A 48 -5.45 4.63 14.15
C ALA A 48 -4.17 4.65 15.01
N ALA A 49 -4.15 5.54 16.01
CA ALA A 49 -3.05 5.69 16.98
C ALA A 49 -1.67 5.93 16.35
N GLY A 50 -1.61 6.65 15.22
CA GLY A 50 -0.35 7.05 14.59
C GLY A 50 0.42 5.91 13.91
N ARG A 51 -0.28 4.82 13.57
CA ARG A 51 0.29 3.70 12.83
C ARG A 51 0.12 3.89 11.33
N ALA A 52 0.87 3.11 10.55
CA ALA A 52 0.71 3.01 9.10
C ALA A 52 0.89 1.55 8.65
N ARG A 53 0.29 1.22 7.51
CA ARG A 53 0.56 -0.03 6.78
C ARG A 53 0.93 0.28 5.35
N ALA A 54 1.76 -0.57 4.77
CA ALA A 54 2.10 -0.50 3.37
C ALA A 54 1.94 -1.86 2.69
N TYR A 55 1.55 -1.81 1.43
CA TYR A 55 1.34 -2.99 0.61
C TYR A 55 1.94 -2.75 -0.77
N VAL A 56 2.35 -3.85 -1.42
CA VAL A 56 2.64 -3.78 -2.85
C VAL A 56 1.34 -3.48 -3.59
N ASN A 57 1.37 -2.50 -4.48
CA ASN A 57 0.20 -2.06 -5.24
C ASN A 57 -0.08 -3.01 -6.41
N ALA A 58 -0.53 -4.22 -6.08
CA ALA A 58 -0.91 -5.25 -7.03
C ALA A 58 -2.05 -6.08 -6.43
N CYS A 59 -3.25 -5.93 -6.97
CA CYS A 59 -4.42 -6.68 -6.53
C CYS A 59 -4.21 -8.18 -6.79
N PRO A 60 -4.41 -9.07 -5.80
CA PRO A 60 -4.17 -10.51 -5.97
C PRO A 60 -4.92 -11.10 -7.18
N HIS A 61 -6.12 -10.58 -7.49
CA HIS A 61 -6.96 -11.02 -8.59
C HIS A 61 -6.24 -11.01 -9.96
N PHE A 62 -5.74 -9.86 -10.42
CA PHE A 62 -5.14 -9.70 -11.76
C PHE A 62 -3.74 -9.08 -11.75
N GLN A 63 -3.14 -8.92 -10.58
CA GLN A 63 -1.83 -8.28 -10.39
C GLN A 63 -1.76 -6.85 -10.96
N VAL A 64 -2.91 -6.18 -11.06
CA VAL A 64 -3.02 -4.78 -11.49
C VAL A 64 -2.99 -3.81 -10.31
N PRO A 65 -2.53 -2.57 -10.49
CA PRO A 65 -2.63 -1.54 -9.45
C PRO A 65 -4.06 -1.33 -8.96
N LEU A 66 -4.20 -1.00 -7.66
CA LEU A 66 -5.48 -0.75 -7.00
C LEU A 66 -6.04 0.65 -7.31
N ASN A 67 -5.25 1.54 -7.89
CA ASN A 67 -5.63 2.89 -8.30
C ASN A 67 -5.47 3.10 -9.81
N PRO A 68 -6.22 4.05 -10.42
CA PRO A 68 -5.87 4.59 -11.73
C PRO A 68 -4.47 5.25 -11.68
N PRO A 69 -3.86 5.61 -12.83
CA PRO A 69 -2.58 6.33 -12.88
C PRO A 69 -2.72 7.78 -12.39
N ARG A 70 -3.02 7.93 -11.09
CA ARG A 70 -3.25 9.15 -10.32
C ARG A 70 -2.72 8.88 -8.91
N PRO A 71 -1.52 9.38 -8.57
CA PRO A 71 -0.86 9.07 -7.28
C PRO A 71 -1.63 9.53 -6.04
N ASP A 72 -2.51 10.52 -6.19
CA ASP A 72 -3.36 11.11 -5.17
C ASP A 72 -4.72 10.38 -5.01
N TRP A 73 -4.95 9.31 -5.78
CA TRP A 73 -6.18 8.55 -5.69
C TRP A 73 -6.32 7.86 -4.32
N PRO A 74 -7.51 7.94 -3.68
CA PRO A 74 -7.71 7.35 -2.37
C PRO A 74 -7.71 5.81 -2.44
N PHE A 75 -6.94 5.19 -1.54
CA PHE A 75 -6.97 3.74 -1.34
C PHE A 75 -8.03 3.35 -0.31
N LEU A 76 -8.19 4.13 0.75
CA LEU A 76 -9.19 3.93 1.79
C LEU A 76 -10.57 4.50 1.39
N LEU A 77 -11.62 3.84 1.87
CA LEU A 77 -12.98 4.35 1.80
C LEU A 77 -13.18 5.50 2.79
N ARG A 78 -13.90 6.55 2.38
CA ARG A 78 -14.14 7.73 3.24
C ARG A 78 -15.08 7.43 4.42
N ASP A 79 -16.06 6.59 4.15
CA ASP A 79 -17.11 6.12 5.06
C ASP A 79 -16.69 4.89 5.85
N GLU A 80 -15.67 4.16 5.38
CA GLU A 80 -15.11 2.97 6.03
C GLU A 80 -13.57 3.06 6.04
N PRO A 81 -12.94 3.90 6.91
CA PRO A 81 -11.51 4.23 6.84
C PRO A 81 -10.57 3.07 7.16
N GLU A 82 -11.09 1.92 7.58
CA GLU A 82 -10.32 0.68 7.78
C GLU A 82 -10.39 -0.26 6.55
N THR A 83 -11.04 0.17 5.47
CA THR A 83 -11.27 -0.60 4.25
C THR A 83 -10.52 0.00 3.06
N ILE A 84 -9.58 -0.75 2.50
CA ILE A 84 -8.93 -0.47 1.22
C ILE A 84 -9.84 -0.94 0.09
N ARG A 85 -9.97 -0.17 -0.99
CA ARG A 85 -10.73 -0.56 -2.19
C ARG A 85 -9.87 -0.55 -3.45
N CYS A 86 -9.91 -1.65 -4.20
CA CYS A 86 -9.41 -1.70 -5.57
C CYS A 86 -10.34 -0.94 -6.53
N SER A 87 -9.81 0.04 -7.26
CA SER A 87 -10.57 0.88 -8.20
C SER A 87 -10.97 0.16 -9.48
N VAL A 88 -10.47 -1.05 -9.73
CA VAL A 88 -10.71 -1.79 -10.98
C VAL A 88 -12.06 -2.52 -10.94
N HIS A 89 -12.23 -3.44 -9.98
CA HIS A 89 -13.46 -4.25 -9.83
C HIS A 89 -14.08 -4.13 -8.43
N GLY A 90 -13.61 -3.20 -7.59
CA GLY A 90 -14.23 -2.89 -6.30
C GLY A 90 -13.86 -3.82 -5.13
N ALA A 91 -12.92 -4.75 -5.30
CA ALA A 91 -12.47 -5.64 -4.22
C ALA A 91 -12.08 -4.84 -2.96
N ARG A 92 -12.45 -5.35 -1.78
CA ARG A 92 -12.25 -4.68 -0.49
C ARG A 92 -11.28 -5.48 0.38
N PHE A 93 -10.32 -4.78 0.97
CA PHE A 93 -9.29 -5.36 1.82
C PHE A 93 -9.28 -4.66 3.17
N ARG A 94 -8.97 -5.39 4.25
CA ARG A 94 -8.72 -4.77 5.55
C ARG A 94 -7.43 -3.97 5.51
N ALA A 95 -7.45 -2.74 6.01
CA ALA A 95 -6.26 -1.91 6.09
C ALA A 95 -5.19 -2.48 7.05
N GLU A 96 -5.60 -3.22 8.07
CA GLU A 96 -4.72 -3.75 9.12
C GLU A 96 -3.74 -4.82 8.60
N ASP A 97 -4.22 -5.72 7.73
CA ASP A 97 -3.44 -6.89 7.27
C ASP A 97 -3.56 -7.21 5.78
N GLY A 98 -4.36 -6.47 5.03
CA GLY A 98 -4.50 -6.62 3.59
C GLY A 98 -5.38 -7.80 3.17
N LEU A 99 -6.08 -8.48 4.09
CA LEU A 99 -6.99 -9.58 3.74
C LEU A 99 -8.18 -9.06 2.92
N CYS A 100 -8.43 -9.68 1.77
CA CYS A 100 -9.61 -9.42 0.95
C CYS A 100 -10.86 -10.02 1.58
N THR A 101 -11.81 -9.17 1.95
CA THR A 101 -13.08 -9.55 2.58
C THR A 101 -14.26 -9.45 1.63
N TRP A 102 -14.06 -8.94 0.41
CA TRP A 102 -15.12 -8.84 -0.61
C TRP A 102 -14.54 -8.70 -2.02
N GLY A 103 -15.14 -9.36 -3.00
CA GLY A 103 -14.74 -9.34 -4.42
C GLY A 103 -14.12 -10.68 -4.88
N ASP A 104 -13.69 -10.73 -6.14
CA ASP A 104 -13.26 -12.00 -6.77
C ASP A 104 -12.01 -12.64 -6.15
N CYS A 105 -11.16 -11.84 -5.49
CA CYS A 105 -9.99 -12.33 -4.74
C CYS A 105 -10.28 -12.56 -3.25
N HIS A 106 -11.54 -12.78 -2.87
CA HIS A 106 -11.93 -13.01 -1.47
C HIS A 106 -11.11 -14.13 -0.82
N GLY A 107 -10.54 -13.86 0.36
CA GLY A 107 -9.68 -14.78 1.10
C GLY A 107 -8.19 -14.71 0.73
N GLU A 108 -7.83 -14.03 -0.36
CA GLU A 108 -6.43 -13.68 -0.65
C GLU A 108 -6.02 -12.40 0.07
N SER A 109 -4.72 -12.11 0.14
CA SER A 109 -4.20 -10.91 0.79
C SER A 109 -3.30 -10.09 -0.13
N LEU A 110 -3.32 -8.78 0.06
CA LEU A 110 -2.29 -7.90 -0.48
C LEU A 110 -0.93 -8.30 0.09
N LEU A 111 0.13 -8.22 -0.72
CA LEU A 111 1.49 -8.52 -0.26
C LEU A 111 1.99 -7.39 0.66
N PRO A 112 2.19 -7.62 1.96
CA PRO A 112 2.64 -6.57 2.88
C PRO A 112 4.07 -6.13 2.58
N VAL A 113 4.32 -4.84 2.79
CA VAL A 113 5.65 -4.25 2.84
C VAL A 113 5.85 -3.68 4.26
N PRO A 114 6.72 -4.26 5.09
CA PRO A 114 6.96 -3.77 6.43
C PRO A 114 7.41 -2.30 6.44
N VAL A 115 6.89 -1.53 7.38
CA VAL A 115 7.26 -0.14 7.62
C VAL A 115 7.40 0.13 9.11
N ASP A 116 8.39 0.95 9.45
CA ASP A 116 8.59 1.46 10.80
C ASP A 116 8.28 2.95 10.85
N VAL A 117 7.68 3.39 11.96
CA VAL A 117 7.48 4.80 12.28
C VAL A 117 8.48 5.19 13.37
N GLN A 118 9.42 6.06 13.03
CA GLN A 118 10.47 6.55 13.94
C GLN A 118 10.46 8.07 13.92
N ASP A 119 10.27 8.71 15.08
CA ASP A 119 10.22 10.18 15.22
C ASP A 119 9.24 10.87 14.23
N GLY A 120 8.11 10.22 13.96
CA GLY A 120 7.08 10.70 13.03
C GLY A 120 7.46 10.57 11.54
N GLN A 121 8.53 9.87 11.21
CA GLN A 121 8.96 9.53 9.86
C GLN A 121 8.70 8.05 9.58
N ILE A 122 8.31 7.73 8.35
CA ILE A 122 8.01 6.36 7.93
C ILE A 122 9.13 5.86 7.03
N PHE A 123 9.68 4.69 7.38
CA PHE A 123 10.73 4.01 6.63
C PHE A 123 10.31 2.59 6.26
N LEU A 124 10.84 2.06 5.16
CA LEU A 124 10.73 0.63 4.86
C LEU A 124 11.50 -0.21 5.89
N ALA A 125 10.91 -1.30 6.36
CA ALA A 125 11.52 -2.21 7.33
C ALA A 125 11.86 -3.57 6.70
N THR A 126 12.66 -4.37 7.40
CA THR A 126 13.07 -5.72 6.97
C THR A 126 12.04 -6.79 7.32
N GLN A 127 11.32 -6.65 8.44
CA GLN A 127 10.23 -7.53 8.90
C GLN A 127 9.19 -6.72 9.70
N ALA A 128 7.96 -7.24 9.79
CA ALA A 128 6.83 -6.60 10.49
C ALA A 128 6.77 -7.00 11.97
#